data_AF-A0A6I7NQ03-F1
#
_entry.id   AF-A0A6I7NQ03-F1
#
_cell.length_a   1.000
_cell.length_b   1.000
_cell.length_c   1.000
_cell.angle_alpha   90.00
_cell.angle_beta   90.00
_cell.angle_gamma   90.00
#
_symmetry.space_group_name_H-M   'P 1'
#
loop_
_entity.id
_entity.type
_entity.pdbx_description
1 polymer ?
#
loop_
_entity_poly.entity_id
_entity_poly.type
_entity_poly.pdbx_seq_one_letter_code
_entity_poly.pdbx_strand_id
1 'polypeptide(L)'
;MNVDGEEHVLGPGNKIVTKAGQVHTFKNGSSSEPVIVNIYVEPALNFRWMIRESARLANERGGSWDDISLLHGGYLFFKFRDEYRLGGIPFFIQDILFGLLAGVAKITGHAKSITPLPSQNETKQATAGAAM
;
A
#
# COMPACT_ATOMS: atom_id res chain seq x y z
N MET A 1 -4.93 12.37 11.67
CA MET A 1 -5.42 11.75 10.42
C MET A 1 -5.88 12.86 9.51
N ASN A 2 -5.60 12.81 8.22
CA ASN A 2 -6.12 13.75 7.24
C ASN A 2 -7.02 12.96 6.27
N VAL A 3 -8.21 13.48 5.96
CA VAL A 3 -9.17 12.90 5.00
C VAL A 3 -9.62 14.01 4.07
N ASP A 4 -9.37 13.88 2.78
CA ASP A 4 -9.68 14.86 1.73
C ASP A 4 -9.24 16.30 2.08
N GLY A 5 -8.10 16.43 2.78
CA GLY A 5 -7.54 17.71 3.22
C GLY A 5 -7.98 18.16 4.62
N GLU A 6 -8.97 17.53 5.24
CA GLU A 6 -9.42 17.85 6.59
C GLU A 6 -8.59 17.10 7.65
N GLU A 7 -8.02 17.83 8.61
CA GLU A 7 -7.28 17.23 9.73
C GLU A 7 -8.19 16.85 10.91
N HIS A 8 -8.06 15.60 11.35
CA HIS A 8 -8.71 15.04 12.52
C HIS A 8 -7.66 14.54 13.53
N VAL A 9 -7.73 15.01 14.76
CA VAL A 9 -6.95 14.48 15.90
C VAL A 9 -7.77 13.39 16.58
N LEU A 10 -7.21 12.19 16.72
CA LEU A 10 -7.88 11.02 17.29
C LEU A 10 -7.15 10.61 18.58
N GLY A 11 -7.89 10.56 19.69
CA GLY A 11 -7.43 10.01 20.96
C GLY A 11 -7.86 8.54 21.15
N PRO A 12 -7.52 7.95 22.30
CA PRO A 12 -7.91 6.58 22.64
C PRO A 12 -9.43 6.40 22.57
N GLY A 13 -9.86 5.34 21.87
CA GLY A 13 -11.29 5.02 21.68
C GLY A 13 -12.00 5.79 20.57
N ASN A 14 -11.41 6.86 20.02
CA ASN A 14 -11.96 7.51 18.83
C ASN A 14 -11.88 6.59 17.62
N LYS A 15 -12.86 6.73 16.72
CA LYS A 15 -12.95 5.98 15.47
C LYS A 15 -13.22 6.95 14.34
N ILE A 16 -12.73 6.61 13.16
CA ILE A 16 -13.00 7.32 11.92
C ILE A 16 -13.17 6.28 10.80
N VAL A 17 -14.02 6.58 9.83
CA VAL A 17 -14.30 5.73 8.68
C VAL A 17 -13.94 6.50 7.42
N THR A 18 -13.07 5.93 6.59
CA THR A 18 -12.77 6.44 5.26
C THR A 18 -13.60 5.66 4.24
N LYS A 19 -14.35 6.37 3.41
CA LYS A 19 -15.12 5.77 2.33
C LYS A 19 -14.19 5.44 1.16
N ALA A 20 -14.64 4.52 0.30
CA ALA A 20 -13.93 4.20 -0.93
C ALA A 20 -13.65 5.46 -1.76
N GLY A 21 -12.40 5.61 -2.23
CA GLY A 21 -11.96 6.74 -3.04
C GLY A 21 -11.56 8.00 -2.25
N GLN A 22 -11.81 8.07 -0.94
CA GLN A 22 -11.36 9.22 -0.14
C GLN A 22 -9.85 9.17 0.05
N VAL A 23 -9.20 10.28 -0.27
CA VAL A 23 -7.77 10.44 -0.04
C VAL A 23 -7.57 10.58 1.45
N HIS A 24 -6.68 9.77 2.03
CA HIS A 24 -6.42 9.85 3.46
C HIS A 24 -4.97 9.51 3.79
N THR A 25 -4.50 10.07 4.90
CA THR A 25 -3.22 9.74 5.52
C THR A 25 -3.34 9.79 7.03
N PHE A 26 -2.55 9.00 7.74
CA PHE A 26 -2.48 9.05 9.19
C PHE A 26 -1.02 8.98 9.62
N LYS A 27 -0.73 9.65 10.73
CA LYS A 27 0.58 9.69 11.38
C LYS A 27 0.37 9.58 12.88
N ASN A 28 1.36 9.04 13.58
CA ASN A 28 1.37 9.13 15.04
C ASN A 28 1.45 10.62 15.42
N GLY A 29 0.54 11.06 16.30
CA GLY A 29 0.53 12.43 16.82
C GLY A 29 1.59 12.67 17.90
N SER A 30 2.15 11.61 18.48
CA SER A 30 3.22 11.66 19.46
C SER A 30 4.57 11.33 18.82
N SER A 31 5.62 12.06 19.24
CA SER A 31 7.01 11.78 18.88
C SER A 31 7.72 10.86 19.89
N SER A 32 7.11 10.60 21.04
CA SER A 32 7.74 9.86 22.16
C SER A 32 6.98 8.60 22.55
N GLU A 33 5.69 8.51 22.26
CA GLU A 33 4.84 7.41 22.68
C GLU A 33 4.35 6.60 21.46
N PRO A 34 4.45 5.26 21.50
CA PRO A 34 3.89 4.43 20.45
C PRO A 34 2.36 4.47 20.52
N VAL A 35 1.72 4.42 19.35
CA VAL A 35 0.26 4.31 19.22
C VAL A 35 -0.08 2.97 18.59
N ILE A 36 -1.02 2.25 19.21
CA ILE A 36 -1.60 1.03 18.67
C ILE A 36 -2.91 1.40 17.98
N VAL A 37 -3.02 1.09 16.68
CA VAL A 37 -4.23 1.28 15.90
C VAL A 37 -4.78 -0.06 15.45
N ASN A 38 -6.09 -0.24 15.57
CA ASN A 38 -6.80 -1.36 14.95
C ASN A 38 -7.45 -0.86 13.67
N ILE A 39 -6.98 -1.35 12.53
CA ILE A 39 -7.49 -0.96 11.22
C ILE A 39 -8.31 -2.10 10.65
N TYR A 40 -9.59 -1.82 10.39
CA TYR A 40 -10.48 -2.70 9.64
C TYR A 40 -10.52 -2.21 8.21
N VAL A 41 -10.11 -3.07 7.28
CA VAL A 41 -10.16 -2.77 5.85
C VAL A 41 -10.97 -3.87 5.18
N GLU A 42 -12.01 -3.48 4.45
CA GLU A 42 -12.65 -4.36 3.48
C GLU A 42 -11.78 -4.35 2.21
N PRO A 43 -11.03 -5.42 1.91
CA PRO A 43 -10.04 -5.37 0.85
C PRO A 43 -10.73 -5.38 -0.50
N ALA A 44 -10.70 -4.25 -1.21
CA ALA A 44 -11.00 -4.21 -2.63
C ALA A 44 -9.73 -4.60 -3.43
N LEU A 45 -9.93 -5.36 -4.51
CA LEU A 45 -8.89 -5.68 -5.49
C LEU A 45 -7.68 -6.39 -4.86
N ASN A 46 -6.45 -5.94 -5.13
CA ASN A 46 -5.23 -6.64 -4.73
C ASN A 46 -4.56 -6.08 -3.45
N PHE A 47 -5.30 -5.36 -2.60
CA PHE A 47 -4.75 -4.69 -1.41
C PHE A 47 -3.95 -5.58 -0.47
N ARG A 48 -4.53 -6.73 -0.11
CA ARG A 48 -3.86 -7.68 0.79
C ARG A 48 -2.53 -8.16 0.21
N TRP A 49 -2.50 -8.40 -1.10
CA TRP A 49 -1.28 -8.83 -1.78
C TRP A 49 -0.24 -7.70 -1.78
N MET A 50 -0.65 -6.47 -2.12
CA MET A 50 0.23 -5.31 -2.19
C MET A 50 0.89 -5.03 -0.84
N ILE A 51 0.11 -4.98 0.24
CA ILE A 51 0.65 -4.77 1.59
C ILE A 51 1.59 -5.90 2.01
N ARG A 52 1.23 -7.16 1.75
CA ARG A 52 2.09 -8.30 2.09
C ARG A 52 3.42 -8.26 1.35
N GLU A 53 3.38 -7.93 0.06
CA GLU A 53 4.59 -7.84 -0.76
C GLU A 53 5.47 -6.67 -0.35
N SER A 54 4.88 -5.49 -0.08
CA SER A 54 5.63 -4.34 0.44
C SER A 54 6.28 -4.65 1.78
N ALA A 55 5.56 -5.31 2.70
CA ALA A 55 6.10 -5.72 3.99
C ALA A 55 7.24 -6.74 3.83
N ARG A 56 7.13 -7.69 2.89
CA ARG A 56 8.23 -8.62 2.57
C ARG A 56 9.49 -7.87 2.13
N LEU A 57 9.34 -6.93 1.20
CA LEU A 57 10.45 -6.12 0.68
C LEU A 57 11.10 -5.25 1.77
N ALA A 58 10.29 -4.65 2.64
CA ALA A 58 10.78 -3.90 3.80
C ALA A 58 11.59 -4.80 4.75
N ASN A 59 11.05 -5.98 5.09
CA ASN A 59 11.69 -6.92 6.02
C ASN A 59 13.03 -7.48 5.52
N GLU A 60 13.27 -7.52 4.21
CA GLU A 60 14.57 -7.90 3.65
C GLU A 60 15.68 -6.89 3.99
N ARG A 61 15.32 -5.69 4.46
CA ARG A 61 16.25 -4.54 4.57
C ARG A 61 16.17 -3.78 5.89
N GLY A 62 15.44 -4.28 6.88
CA GLY A 62 15.34 -3.65 8.21
C GLY A 62 13.92 -3.55 8.76
N GLY A 63 12.91 -3.79 7.93
CA GLY A 63 11.51 -3.84 8.33
C GLY A 63 10.83 -2.47 8.38
N SER A 64 11.47 -1.39 7.90
CA SER A 64 10.86 -0.08 7.75
C SER A 64 10.27 0.10 6.33
N TRP A 65 9.19 0.88 6.22
CA TRP A 65 8.65 1.29 4.92
C TRP A 65 9.66 2.07 4.08
N ASP A 66 10.58 2.78 4.73
CA ASP A 66 11.68 3.52 4.10
C ASP A 66 12.74 2.59 3.48
N ASP A 67 12.76 1.32 3.88
CA ASP A 67 13.72 0.34 3.38
C ASP A 67 13.33 -0.25 2.01
N ILE A 68 12.08 -0.01 1.57
CA ILE A 68 11.62 -0.41 0.25
C ILE A 68 12.35 0.43 -0.80
N SER A 69 13.09 -0.22 -1.70
CA SER A 69 13.77 0.50 -2.80
C SER A 69 12.76 1.35 -3.59
N LEU A 70 13.19 2.55 -3.98
CA LEU A 70 12.44 3.40 -4.90
C LEU A 70 12.04 2.66 -6.20
N LEU A 71 12.88 1.74 -6.67
CA LEU A 71 12.60 0.94 -7.87
C LEU A 71 11.50 -0.11 -7.61
N HIS A 72 11.51 -0.76 -6.44
CA HIS A 72 10.44 -1.68 -6.05
C HIS A 72 9.13 -0.95 -5.86
N GLY A 73 9.14 0.15 -5.09
CA GLY A 73 7.97 0.99 -4.86
C GLY A 73 7.41 1.54 -6.17
N GLY A 74 8.26 2.12 -7.02
CA GLY A 74 7.85 2.66 -8.32
C GLY A 74 7.26 1.60 -9.25
N TYR A 75 7.85 0.40 -9.29
CA TYR A 75 7.29 -0.72 -10.04
C TYR A 75 5.92 -1.16 -9.50
N LEU A 76 5.75 -1.27 -8.17
CA LEU A 76 4.48 -1.65 -7.55
C LEU A 76 3.40 -0.61 -7.82
N PHE A 77 3.68 0.69 -7.62
CA PHE A 77 2.71 1.76 -7.91
C PHE A 77 2.34 1.82 -9.39
N PHE A 78 3.28 1.54 -10.31
CA PHE A 78 2.94 1.45 -11.73
C PHE A 78 2.10 0.21 -12.05
N LYS A 79 2.46 -0.96 -11.49
CA LYS A 79 1.77 -2.24 -11.72
C LYS A 79 0.31 -2.18 -11.28
N PHE A 80 0.04 -1.47 -10.18
CA PHE A 80 -1.31 -1.32 -9.61
C PHE A 80 -1.85 0.10 -9.75
N ARG A 81 -1.43 0.86 -10.77
CA ARG A 81 -1.86 2.25 -10.97
C ARG A 81 -3.38 2.41 -11.11
N ASP A 82 -4.09 1.37 -11.54
CA ASP A 82 -5.55 1.42 -11.67
C ASP A 82 -6.27 1.12 -10.34
N GLU A 83 -5.52 0.71 -9.30
CA GLU A 83 -6.03 0.37 -7.96
C GLU A 83 -5.53 1.35 -6.89
N TYR A 84 -4.27 1.80 -7.00
CA TYR A 84 -3.61 2.71 -6.06
C TYR A 84 -3.16 3.99 -6.73
N ARG A 85 -3.55 5.11 -6.15
CA ARG A 85 -3.08 6.44 -6.51
C ARG A 85 -2.65 7.18 -5.26
N LEU A 86 -1.55 7.92 -5.38
CA LEU A 86 -1.14 8.84 -4.32
C LEU A 86 -2.02 10.09 -4.36
N GLY A 87 -2.64 10.39 -3.22
CA GLY A 87 -3.38 11.64 -3.05
C GLY A 87 -2.46 12.86 -3.23
N GLY A 88 -3.00 13.94 -3.81
CA GLY A 88 -2.27 15.20 -3.98
C GLY A 88 -1.32 15.27 -5.19
N ILE A 89 -1.17 14.19 -5.97
CA ILE A 89 -0.37 14.19 -7.20
C ILE A 89 -1.30 13.92 -8.42
N PRO A 90 -1.29 14.74 -9.48
CA PRO A 90 -2.04 14.47 -10.70
C PRO A 90 -1.73 13.11 -11.31
N PHE A 91 -2.75 12.40 -11.82
CA PHE A 91 -2.61 11.01 -12.28
C PHE A 91 -1.57 10.83 -13.39
N PHE A 92 -1.55 11.74 -14.37
CA PHE A 92 -0.58 11.65 -15.46
C PHE A 92 0.87 11.81 -14.97
N ILE A 93 1.11 12.60 -13.92
CA ILE A 93 2.44 12.75 -13.31
C ILE A 93 2.84 11.45 -12.63
N GLN A 94 1.91 10.80 -11.93
CA GLN A 94 2.15 9.48 -11.32
C GLN A 94 2.47 8.44 -12.40
N ASP A 95 1.71 8.42 -13.50
CA ASP A 95 1.92 7.46 -14.59
C ASP A 95 3.29 7.62 -15.26
N ILE A 96 3.73 8.87 -15.48
CA ILE A 96 5.06 9.15 -16.04
C ILE A 96 6.14 8.75 -15.03
N LEU A 97 6.07 9.24 -13.80
CA LEU A 97 7.08 9.00 -12.77
C LEU A 97 7.23 7.50 -12.48
N PHE A 98 6.13 6.82 -12.16
CA PHE A 98 6.17 5.39 -11.84
C PHE A 98 6.41 4.54 -13.08
N GLY A 99 6.00 4.98 -14.27
CA GLY A 99 6.32 4.31 -15.53
C GLY A 99 7.82 4.27 -15.80
N LEU A 100 8.51 5.40 -15.59
CA LEU A 100 9.97 5.47 -15.71
C LEU A 100 10.66 4.57 -14.69
N LEU A 101 10.26 4.66 -13.41
CA LEU A 101 10.82 3.81 -12.35
C LEU A 101 10.58 2.32 -12.63
N ALA A 102 9.38 1.96 -13.11
CA ALA A 102 9.05 0.59 -13.49
C ALA A 102 9.89 0.09 -14.67
N GLY A 103 10.17 0.95 -15.65
CA GLY A 103 11.08 0.66 -16.75
C GLY A 103 12.49 0.32 -16.24
N VAL A 104 13.06 1.17 -15.38
CA VAL A 104 14.37 0.94 -14.77
C VAL A 104 14.36 -0.31 -13.90
N ALA A 105 13.30 -0.55 -13.13
CA ALA A 105 13.15 -1.75 -12.30
C ALA A 105 13.12 -3.04 -13.13
N LYS A 106 12.53 -3.03 -14.34
CA LYS A 106 12.54 -4.16 -15.27
C LYS A 106 13.95 -4.43 -15.80
N ILE A 107 14.68 -3.40 -16.18
CA ILE A 107 16.05 -3.51 -16.72
C ILE A 107 17.02 -4.01 -15.66
N THR A 108 16.94 -3.47 -14.45
CA THR A 108 17.84 -3.80 -13.33
C THR A 108 17.48 -5.09 -12.60
N GLY A 109 16.39 -5.77 -12.97
CA GLY A 109 15.94 -7.02 -12.34
C GLY A 109 15.14 -6.85 -11.04
N HIS A 110 14.98 -5.64 -10.52
CA HIS A 110 14.13 -5.37 -9.34
C HIS A 110 12.70 -5.89 -9.53
N ALA A 111 12.13 -5.72 -10.73
CA ALA A 111 10.80 -6.23 -11.05
C ALA A 111 10.68 -7.77 -10.96
N LYS A 112 11.77 -8.52 -11.18
CA LYS A 112 11.78 -9.99 -11.12
C LYS A 112 11.73 -10.53 -9.69
N SER A 113 12.21 -9.73 -8.73
CA SER A 113 12.15 -10.08 -7.31
C SER A 113 10.75 -9.90 -6.70
N ILE A 114 9.82 -9.30 -7.45
CA ILE A 114 8.43 -9.13 -7.03
C ILE A 114 7.68 -10.44 -7.23
N THR A 115 6.98 -10.89 -6.19
CA THR A 115 6.16 -12.10 -6.23
C THR A 115 5.10 -11.99 -7.35
N PRO A 116 4.76 -13.08 -8.05
CA PRO A 116 3.60 -13.08 -8.93
C PRO A 116 2.30 -12.82 -8.16
N LEU A 117 1.31 -12.22 -8.83
CA LEU A 117 -0.04 -12.21 -8.29
C LEU A 117 -0.58 -13.65 -8.32
N PRO A 118 -1.18 -14.15 -7.23
CA PRO A 118 -1.84 -15.45 -7.25
C PRO A 118 -2.96 -15.43 -8.30
N SER A 119 -3.20 -16.58 -8.91
CA SER A 119 -4.27 -16.71 -9.88
C SER A 119 -5.62 -16.57 -9.18
N GLN A 120 -6.63 -16.05 -9.88
CA GLN A 120 -8.00 -15.88 -9.36
C GLN A 120 -8.61 -17.19 -8.82
N ASN A 121 -8.11 -18.34 -9.27
CA ASN A 121 -8.55 -19.66 -8.82
C ASN A 121 -8.02 -20.03 -7.42
N GLU A 122 -6.81 -19.61 -7.05
CA GLU A 122 -6.22 -19.85 -5.72
C GLU A 122 -6.89 -18.98 -4.65
N THR A 123 -7.35 -17.78 -5.01
CA THR A 123 -8.02 -16.85 -4.10
C THR A 123 -9.40 -17.36 -3.65
N LYS A 124 -10.12 -18.10 -4.52
CA LYS A 124 -11.40 -18.75 -4.19
C LYS A 124 -11.22 -19.94 -3.24
N GLN A 125 -10.14 -20.71 -3.36
CA GLN A 125 -9.88 -21.85 -2.47
C GLN A 125 -9.46 -21.40 -1.06
N ALA A 126 -8.65 -20.34 -0.95
CA ALA A 126 -8.22 -19.80 0.35
C ALA A 126 -9.39 -19.19 1.16
N THR A 127 -10.36 -18.58 0.48
CA THR A 127 -11.56 -18.02 1.13
C THR A 127 -12.57 -19.11 1.53
N ALA A 128 -12.66 -20.20 0.77
CA ALA A 128 -13.48 -21.36 1.14
C ALA A 128 -12.91 -22.15 2.33
N GLY A 129 -11.58 -22.25 2.46
CA GLY A 129 -10.92 -22.95 3.57
C GLY A 129 -10.90 -22.20 4.89
N ALA A 130 -11.04 -20.87 4.88
CA ALA A 130 -11.09 -20.04 6.10
C ALA A 130 -12.50 -19.93 6.72
N ALA A 131 -13.52 -20.51 6.06
CA ALA A 131 -14.91 -20.51 6.49
C ALA A 131 -15.35 -21.87 7.10
N MET A 132 -14.41 -22.79 7.36
CA MET A 132 -14.63 -24.05 8.07
C MET A 132 -14.03 -24.01 9.47
#